data_AF-A0A392NG40-F1
#
_entry.id   AF-A0A392NG40-F1
#
_cell.length_a   1.000
_cell.length_b   1.000
_cell.length_c   1.000
_cell.angle_alpha   90.00
_cell.angle_beta   90.00
_cell.angle_gamma   90.00
#
_symmetry.space_group_name_H-M   'P 1'
#
loop_
_entity.id
_entity.type
_entity.pdbx_description
1 polymer ?
#
loop_
_entity_poly.entity_id
_entity_poly.type
_entity_poly.pdbx_seq_one_letter_code
_entity_poly.pdbx_strand_id
1 'polypeptide(L)'
;MSGVGKSTIAIQMFAKNFAQYDNVCFLENVSEQSEKSGITNVRNKLLSELLKQEITASDVHGLPTFIRRRLSCKKSFIVLDDVDSATQLDYLCGELDDLGPNIRLIITTRDRHTLSGKVDEIYEVTPWKIKDSLKLFSLRAFKQDHPLKGYECVSERALECAGGVPLALEVLGSHFHARKLKFWESELNLYENKEEAFPDIQKVLMVSYNGLSWREKEMFLDIAFFFKDENKDFVTRTLDAFGFNAISGVEILEDKALISISNSNKIQMHGLLQKMAFDIVRQQHIKDPGKRSRLRDAKDIYDVLGNNKVYMDC
;
A
#
# COMPACT_ATOMS: atom_id res chain seq x y z
N MET A 1 -1.61 0.64 3.92
CA MET A 1 -1.97 0.65 2.49
C MET A 1 -0.95 1.41 1.62
N SER A 2 -0.82 1.04 0.35
CA SER A 2 0.02 1.73 -0.66
C SER A 2 -0.60 3.07 -1.11
N GLY A 3 0.23 4.02 -1.56
CA GLY A 3 -0.24 5.31 -2.11
C GLY A 3 -0.70 6.36 -1.10
N VAL A 4 -0.70 6.06 0.21
CA VAL A 4 -1.17 6.99 1.27
C VAL A 4 -0.20 8.13 1.63
N GLY A 5 1.02 8.12 1.07
CA GLY A 5 2.00 9.20 1.25
C GLY A 5 3.09 8.96 2.32
N LYS A 6 3.35 7.70 2.71
CA LYS A 6 4.41 7.36 3.68
C LYS A 6 5.79 7.89 3.25
N SER A 7 6.23 7.59 2.02
CA SER A 7 7.50 8.07 1.47
C SER A 7 7.56 9.59 1.43
N THR A 8 6.46 10.27 1.05
CA THR A 8 6.39 11.74 1.04
C THR A 8 6.56 12.34 2.44
N ILE A 9 5.94 11.74 3.45
CA ILE A 9 6.12 12.16 4.86
C ILE A 9 7.58 11.96 5.28
N ALA A 10 8.17 10.82 4.96
CA ALA A 10 9.56 10.51 5.30
C ALA A 10 10.55 11.48 4.63
N ILE A 11 10.37 11.78 3.35
CA ILE A 11 11.14 12.79 2.60
C ILE A 11 11.04 14.15 3.29
N GLN A 12 9.83 14.58 3.66
CA GLN A 12 9.63 15.88 4.26
C GLN A 12 10.19 15.96 5.70
N MET A 13 10.13 14.87 6.45
CA MET A 13 10.81 14.76 7.75
C MET A 13 12.33 14.83 7.58
N PHE A 14 12.88 14.15 6.56
CA PHE A 14 14.30 14.20 6.25
C PHE A 14 14.76 15.62 5.93
N ALA A 15 14.13 16.24 4.94
CA ALA A 15 14.47 17.58 4.46
C ALA A 15 14.40 18.66 5.56
N LYS A 16 13.48 18.54 6.52
CA LYS A 16 13.35 19.49 7.63
C LYS A 16 14.40 19.34 8.73
N ASN A 17 14.94 18.12 8.92
CA ASN A 17 15.72 17.81 10.11
C ASN A 17 17.18 17.44 9.82
N PHE A 18 17.53 17.07 8.58
CA PHE A 18 18.88 16.55 8.25
C PHE A 18 20.02 17.46 8.71
N ALA A 19 19.84 18.79 8.64
CA ALA A 19 20.86 19.77 9.02
C ALA A 19 21.19 19.78 10.54
N GLN A 20 20.39 19.11 11.37
CA GLN A 20 20.59 19.04 12.83
C GLN A 20 21.46 17.84 13.27
N TYR A 21 21.88 17.00 12.33
CA TYR A 21 22.59 15.75 12.57
C TYR A 21 23.96 15.74 11.89
N ASP A 22 24.93 15.03 12.48
CA ASP A 22 26.30 14.94 11.97
C ASP A 22 26.42 14.03 10.75
N ASN A 23 25.64 12.94 10.76
CA ASN A 23 25.55 11.97 9.67
C ASN A 23 24.08 11.76 9.31
N VAL A 24 23.80 11.69 8.02
CA VAL A 24 22.44 11.53 7.51
C VAL A 24 22.44 10.54 6.37
N CYS A 25 21.39 9.73 6.28
CA CYS A 25 21.21 8.78 5.18
C CYS A 25 19.72 8.65 4.86
N PHE A 26 19.39 8.69 3.57
CA PHE A 26 18.06 8.38 3.09
C PHE A 26 18.17 7.27 2.04
N LEU A 27 17.70 6.08 2.40
CA LEU A 27 17.60 4.97 1.47
C LEU A 27 16.18 4.88 0.92
N GLU A 28 16.01 5.27 -0.34
CA GLU A 28 14.74 5.13 -1.06
C GLU A 28 14.51 3.69 -1.53
N ASN A 29 13.25 3.22 -1.51
CA ASN A 29 12.84 1.95 -2.13
C ASN A 29 13.73 0.74 -1.75
N VAL A 30 13.94 0.53 -0.44
CA VAL A 30 14.85 -0.50 0.10
C VAL A 30 14.49 -1.88 -0.45
N SER A 31 13.21 -2.24 -0.50
CA SER A 31 12.77 -3.53 -1.03
C SER A 31 13.21 -3.74 -2.48
N GLU A 32 12.90 -2.77 -3.36
CA GLU A 32 13.23 -2.83 -4.78
C GLU A 32 14.76 -2.87 -5.01
N GLN A 33 15.52 -2.09 -4.24
CA GLN A 33 16.99 -2.11 -4.34
C GLN A 33 17.57 -3.45 -3.86
N SER A 34 17.00 -4.02 -2.80
CA SER A 34 17.40 -5.33 -2.29
C SER A 34 17.15 -6.44 -3.31
N GLU A 35 16.01 -6.41 -4.02
CA GLU A 35 15.70 -7.38 -5.07
C GLU A 35 16.65 -7.25 -6.27
N LYS A 36 16.95 -6.02 -6.69
CA LYS A 36 17.80 -5.76 -7.87
C LYS A 36 19.29 -6.00 -7.62
N SER A 37 19.77 -5.63 -6.44
CA SER A 37 21.21 -5.55 -6.16
C SER A 37 21.65 -6.37 -4.95
N GLY A 38 20.73 -6.98 -4.21
CA GLY A 38 21.03 -7.73 -2.99
C GLY A 38 21.11 -6.83 -1.75
N ILE A 39 20.61 -7.33 -0.63
CA ILE A 39 20.54 -6.59 0.64
C ILE A 39 21.91 -6.14 1.15
N THR A 40 22.98 -6.90 0.88
CA THR A 40 24.36 -6.54 1.24
C THR A 40 24.80 -5.24 0.56
N ASN A 41 24.42 -5.00 -0.69
CA ASN A 41 24.76 -3.77 -1.39
C ASN A 41 24.00 -2.58 -0.83
N VAL A 42 22.72 -2.75 -0.48
CA VAL A 42 21.93 -1.73 0.22
C VAL A 42 22.55 -1.37 1.56
N ARG A 43 22.99 -2.38 2.35
CA ARG A 43 23.70 -2.18 3.61
C ARG A 43 25.01 -1.43 3.41
N ASN A 44 25.83 -1.82 2.44
CA ASN A 44 27.10 -1.15 2.18
C ASN A 44 26.89 0.31 1.75
N LYS A 45 25.82 0.61 1.01
CA LYS A 45 25.42 1.97 0.66
C LYS A 45 25.03 2.78 1.90
N LEU A 46 24.18 2.23 2.79
CA LEU A 46 23.81 2.84 4.07
C LEU A 46 25.05 3.25 4.87
N LEU A 47 25.96 2.31 5.06
CA LEU A 47 27.19 2.51 5.83
C LEU A 47 28.11 3.52 5.15
N SER A 48 28.22 3.47 3.82
CA SER A 48 29.04 4.41 3.06
C SER A 48 28.56 5.85 3.21
N GLU A 49 27.25 6.08 3.13
CA GLU A 49 26.66 7.40 3.34
C GLU A 49 26.87 7.90 4.78
N LEU A 50 26.70 7.05 5.78
CA LEU A 50 26.89 7.40 7.19
C LEU A 50 28.34 7.68 7.56
N LEU A 51 29.28 6.88 7.04
CA LEU A 51 30.70 7.00 7.35
C LEU A 51 31.44 7.99 6.44
N LYS A 52 30.79 8.42 5.34
CA LYS A 52 31.33 9.25 4.27
C LYS A 52 32.58 8.61 3.63
N GLN A 53 32.55 7.28 3.48
CA GLN A 53 33.65 6.46 2.99
C GLN A 53 33.11 5.14 2.42
N GLU A 54 33.64 4.68 1.30
CA GLU A 54 33.29 3.37 0.74
C GLU A 54 33.65 2.21 1.67
N ILE A 55 32.78 1.21 1.73
CA ILE A 55 33.00 -0.03 2.48
C ILE A 55 33.69 -1.05 1.57
N THR A 56 34.89 -1.46 1.95
CA THR A 56 35.69 -2.46 1.22
C THR A 56 35.55 -3.86 1.83
N ALA A 57 35.94 -4.88 1.07
CA ALA A 57 35.93 -6.28 1.56
C ALA A 57 36.84 -6.48 2.80
N SER A 58 37.90 -5.69 2.94
CA SER A 58 38.78 -5.70 4.12
C SER A 58 38.13 -5.12 5.38
N ASP A 59 37.14 -4.24 5.24
CA ASP A 59 36.47 -3.62 6.38
C ASP A 59 35.56 -4.62 7.11
N VAL A 60 35.04 -5.64 6.41
CA VAL A 60 34.03 -6.61 6.89
C VAL A 60 34.43 -7.32 8.18
N HIS A 61 35.70 -7.67 8.36
CA HIS A 61 36.16 -8.39 9.56
C HIS A 61 36.26 -7.52 10.83
N GLY A 62 36.37 -6.20 10.69
CA GLY A 62 36.45 -5.23 11.81
C GLY A 62 35.31 -4.21 11.84
N LEU A 63 34.34 -4.38 10.93
CA LEU A 63 33.30 -3.40 10.60
C LEU A 63 32.50 -2.94 11.82
N PRO A 64 32.03 -3.82 12.72
CA PRO A 64 31.24 -3.39 13.88
C PRO A 64 32.01 -2.43 14.80
N THR A 65 33.28 -2.75 15.12
CA THR A 65 34.15 -1.91 15.96
C THR A 65 34.46 -0.59 15.27
N PHE A 66 34.68 -0.61 13.95
CA PHE A 66 34.94 0.57 13.15
C PHE A 66 33.74 1.53 13.12
N ILE A 67 32.55 1.00 12.82
CA ILE A 67 31.27 1.74 12.82
C ILE A 67 31.05 2.35 14.20
N ARG A 68 31.17 1.55 15.26
CA ARG A 68 31.01 2.02 16.64
C ARG A 68 31.93 3.19 16.94
N ARG A 69 33.23 3.08 16.64
CA ARG A 69 34.20 4.16 16.89
C ARG A 69 33.87 5.45 16.13
N ARG A 70 33.29 5.35 14.92
CA ARG A 70 33.03 6.49 14.04
C ARG A 70 31.69 7.16 14.32
N LEU A 71 30.70 6.39 14.77
CA LEU A 71 29.32 6.86 14.95
C LEU A 71 28.91 7.04 16.41
N SER A 72 29.59 6.44 17.41
CA SER A 72 29.14 6.43 18.81
C SER A 72 28.97 7.82 19.45
N CYS A 73 29.75 8.81 19.00
CA CYS A 73 29.72 10.18 19.55
C CYS A 73 29.04 11.19 18.59
N LYS A 74 28.34 10.72 17.56
CA LYS A 74 27.74 11.55 16.53
C LYS A 74 26.24 11.30 16.43
N LYS A 75 25.47 12.36 16.22
CA LYS A 75 24.04 12.25 15.96
C LYS A 75 23.82 11.81 14.53
N SER A 76 23.11 10.70 14.34
CA SER A 76 22.81 10.16 13.02
C SER A 76 21.31 10.13 12.75
N PHE A 77 20.90 10.58 11.57
CA PHE A 77 19.49 10.55 11.14
C PHE A 77 19.32 9.72 9.88
N ILE A 78 18.57 8.64 10.02
CA ILE A 78 18.47 7.58 9.01
C ILE A 78 17.01 7.42 8.62
N VAL A 79 16.75 7.37 7.32
CA VAL A 79 15.46 7.00 6.76
C VAL A 79 15.62 5.77 5.89
N LEU A 80 14.85 4.72 6.20
CA LEU A 80 14.72 3.51 5.40
C LEU A 80 13.31 3.48 4.80
N ASP A 81 13.19 3.83 3.52
CA ASP A 81 11.91 3.90 2.82
C ASP A 81 11.58 2.58 2.12
N ASP A 82 10.34 2.11 2.27
CA ASP A 82 9.79 0.88 1.71
C ASP A 82 10.57 -0.39 2.07
N VAL A 83 10.65 -0.68 3.37
CA VAL A 83 11.18 -1.95 3.89
C VAL A 83 10.07 -3.00 3.88
N ASP A 84 10.31 -4.15 3.23
CA ASP A 84 9.27 -5.16 2.96
C ASP A 84 9.31 -6.37 3.90
N SER A 85 10.42 -6.59 4.60
CA SER A 85 10.52 -7.69 5.57
C SER A 85 11.26 -7.34 6.85
N ALA A 86 10.88 -8.02 7.93
CA ALA A 86 11.58 -8.02 9.21
C ALA A 86 13.07 -8.38 9.05
N THR A 87 13.40 -9.31 8.13
CA THR A 87 14.77 -9.76 7.88
C THR A 87 15.63 -8.71 7.19
N GLN A 88 15.06 -7.91 6.26
CA GLN A 88 15.75 -6.77 5.67
C GLN A 88 16.10 -5.75 6.76
N LEU A 89 15.13 -5.46 7.63
CA LEU A 89 15.34 -4.52 8.74
C LEU A 89 16.45 -4.99 9.68
N ASP A 90 16.41 -6.25 10.12
CA ASP A 90 17.44 -6.81 11.01
C ASP A 90 18.83 -6.75 10.38
N TYR A 91 18.92 -7.08 9.09
CA TYR A 91 20.19 -7.07 8.38
C TYR A 91 20.77 -5.66 8.19
N LEU A 92 19.91 -4.65 7.99
CA LEU A 92 20.33 -3.26 7.83
C LEU A 92 20.66 -2.59 9.17
N CYS A 93 19.92 -2.92 10.22
CA CYS A 93 20.02 -2.26 11.52
C CYS A 93 20.95 -2.98 12.51
N GLY A 94 21.34 -4.25 12.29
CA GLY A 94 22.13 -5.00 13.26
C GLY A 94 23.47 -4.36 13.66
N GLU A 95 24.09 -3.58 12.77
CA GLU A 95 25.34 -2.83 13.08
C GLU A 95 25.06 -1.46 13.74
N LEU A 96 23.80 -1.01 13.74
CA LEU A 96 23.35 0.26 14.30
C LEU A 96 22.81 0.13 15.72
N ASP A 97 22.37 -1.06 16.12
CA ASP A 97 21.77 -1.32 17.44
C ASP A 97 22.71 -0.92 18.61
N ASP A 98 24.02 -1.08 18.42
CA ASP A 98 25.06 -0.76 19.43
C ASP A 98 25.42 0.74 19.52
N LEU A 99 24.82 1.60 18.69
CA LEU A 99 25.16 3.03 18.61
C LEU A 99 24.35 3.90 19.59
N GLY A 100 23.36 3.33 20.27
CA GLY A 100 22.65 3.94 21.39
C GLY A 100 21.76 5.14 20.99
N PRO A 101 21.46 6.07 21.93
CA PRO A 101 20.41 7.08 21.77
C PRO A 101 20.73 8.20 20.77
N ASN A 102 21.91 8.15 20.14
CA ASN A 102 22.36 9.15 19.17
C ASN A 102 21.84 8.90 17.76
N ILE A 103 21.08 7.82 17.55
CA ILE A 103 20.44 7.51 16.27
C ILE A 103 18.96 7.85 16.32
N ARG A 104 18.51 8.58 15.29
CA ARG A 104 17.10 8.71 14.97
C ARG A 104 16.85 7.94 13.67
N LEU A 105 16.06 6.89 13.75
CA LEU A 105 15.68 6.04 12.62
C LEU A 105 14.19 6.27 12.28
N ILE A 106 13.89 6.47 11.00
CA ILE A 106 12.53 6.48 10.46
C ILE A 106 12.45 5.35 9.44
N ILE A 107 11.48 4.47 9.61
CA ILE A 107 11.22 3.37 8.68
C ILE A 107 9.84 3.59 8.08
N THR A 108 9.72 3.44 6.76
CA THR A 108 8.42 3.29 6.13
C THR A 108 8.24 1.85 5.66
N THR A 109 7.05 1.30 5.91
CA THR A 109 6.69 -0.04 5.46
C THR A 109 5.20 -0.12 5.20
N ARG A 110 4.81 -1.12 4.43
CA ARG A 110 3.41 -1.48 4.19
C ARG A 110 2.95 -2.63 5.09
N ASP A 111 3.87 -3.24 5.82
CA ASP A 111 3.64 -4.39 6.68
C ASP A 111 3.99 -4.02 8.12
N ARG A 112 2.96 -3.92 8.98
CA ARG A 112 3.13 -3.59 10.39
C ARG A 112 3.94 -4.64 11.13
N HIS A 113 3.86 -5.91 10.73
CA HIS A 113 4.59 -7.00 11.36
C HIS A 113 6.10 -6.79 11.28
N THR A 114 6.59 -6.18 10.19
CA THR A 114 8.01 -5.83 10.00
C THR A 114 8.57 -4.97 11.14
N LEU A 115 7.72 -4.19 11.83
CA LEU A 115 8.11 -3.29 12.92
C LEU A 115 7.93 -3.91 14.31
N SER A 116 7.25 -5.05 14.42
CA SER A 116 6.82 -5.62 15.71
C SER A 116 8.01 -5.94 16.61
N GLY A 117 8.06 -5.31 17.78
CA GLY A 117 9.12 -5.50 18.78
C GLY A 117 10.48 -4.88 18.41
N LYS A 118 10.55 -4.05 17.36
CA LYS A 118 11.82 -3.50 16.81
C LYS A 118 11.89 -1.98 16.79
N VAL A 119 10.79 -1.29 17.07
CA VAL A 119 10.70 0.17 17.02
C VAL A 119 10.05 0.72 18.29
N ASP A 120 10.42 1.94 18.65
CA ASP A 120 9.85 2.62 19.83
C ASP A 120 8.39 3.05 19.61
N GLU A 121 8.06 3.49 18.39
CA GLU A 121 6.77 4.10 18.06
C GLU A 121 6.34 3.77 16.63
N ILE A 122 5.04 3.57 16.42
CA ILE A 122 4.43 3.33 15.11
C ILE A 122 3.40 4.42 14.82
N TYR A 123 3.61 5.15 13.71
CA TYR A 123 2.65 6.11 13.19
C TYR A 123 1.89 5.53 11.99
N GLU A 124 0.61 5.25 12.17
CA GLU A 124 -0.26 4.80 11.08
C GLU A 124 -0.69 5.97 10.19
N VAL A 125 -0.30 5.93 8.92
CA VAL A 125 -0.70 6.94 7.93
C VAL A 125 -2.08 6.61 7.39
N THR A 126 -3.07 7.42 7.74
CA THR A 126 -4.47 7.26 7.30
C THR A 126 -4.76 8.04 6.01
N PRO A 127 -5.81 7.66 5.26
CA PRO A 127 -6.34 8.47 4.16
C PRO A 127 -6.68 9.91 4.59
N TRP A 128 -6.63 10.84 3.63
CA TRP A 128 -6.85 12.26 3.88
C TRP A 128 -8.34 12.58 4.09
N LYS A 129 -8.59 13.65 4.85
CA LYS A 129 -9.93 14.21 5.01
C LYS A 129 -10.37 14.90 3.73
N ILE A 130 -11.68 14.92 3.49
CA ILE A 130 -12.31 15.46 2.28
C ILE A 130 -11.77 16.84 1.89
N LYS A 131 -11.60 17.76 2.87
CA LYS A 131 -11.10 19.11 2.62
C LYS A 131 -9.70 19.12 1.98
N ASP A 132 -8.76 18.35 2.54
CA ASP A 132 -7.39 18.28 2.04
C ASP A 132 -7.33 17.49 0.72
N SER A 133 -8.16 16.45 0.60
CA SER A 133 -8.33 15.69 -0.63
C SER A 133 -8.82 16.55 -1.79
N LEU A 134 -9.84 17.39 -1.56
CA LEU A 134 -10.38 18.32 -2.55
C LEU A 134 -9.31 19.29 -3.03
N LYS A 135 -8.50 19.81 -2.10
CA LYS A 135 -7.43 20.73 -2.42
C LYS A 135 -6.38 20.07 -3.32
N LEU A 136 -5.86 18.91 -2.93
CA LEU A 136 -4.86 18.19 -3.73
C LEU A 136 -5.40 17.83 -5.12
N PHE A 137 -6.61 17.28 -5.17
CA PHE A 137 -7.28 16.94 -6.41
C PHE A 137 -7.44 18.17 -7.33
N SER A 138 -7.92 19.28 -6.77
CA SER A 138 -8.16 20.52 -7.52
C SER A 138 -6.86 21.12 -8.06
N LEU A 139 -5.76 21.04 -7.29
CA LEU A 139 -4.45 21.49 -7.77
C LEU A 139 -3.99 20.71 -9.00
N ARG A 140 -4.35 19.43 -9.11
CA ARG A 140 -4.01 18.59 -10.25
C ARG A 140 -4.97 18.82 -11.43
N ALA A 141 -6.28 18.79 -11.17
CA ALA A 141 -7.35 18.91 -12.17
C ALA A 141 -7.51 20.33 -12.74
N PHE A 142 -7.44 21.36 -11.90
CA PHE A 142 -7.81 22.73 -12.24
C PHE A 142 -6.65 23.72 -12.13
N LYS A 143 -5.50 23.32 -11.55
CA LYS A 143 -4.35 24.20 -11.25
C LYS A 143 -4.68 25.33 -10.25
N GLN A 144 -5.70 25.11 -9.43
CA GLN A 144 -6.12 25.98 -8.33
C GLN A 144 -6.60 25.10 -7.16
N ASP A 145 -6.77 25.68 -5.98
CA ASP A 145 -7.04 24.93 -4.74
C ASP A 145 -8.51 24.54 -4.53
N HIS A 146 -9.39 24.83 -5.50
CA HIS A 146 -10.82 24.53 -5.47
C HIS A 146 -11.35 24.19 -6.88
N PRO A 147 -12.51 23.50 -6.99
CA PRO A 147 -13.12 23.21 -8.28
C PRO A 147 -13.49 24.46 -9.08
N LEU A 148 -13.52 24.32 -10.41
CA LEU A 148 -14.16 25.31 -11.27
C LEU A 148 -15.67 25.30 -11.06
N LYS A 149 -16.32 26.45 -11.28
CA LYS A 149 -17.79 26.55 -11.21
C LYS A 149 -18.44 25.57 -12.20
N GLY A 150 -19.35 24.73 -11.70
CA GLY A 150 -20.02 23.67 -12.44
C GLY A 150 -19.30 22.32 -12.42
N TYR A 151 -18.13 22.20 -11.78
CA TYR A 151 -17.38 20.95 -11.61
C TYR A 151 -17.42 20.42 -10.17
N GLU A 152 -18.13 21.06 -9.25
CA GLU A 152 -18.15 20.72 -7.83
C GLU A 152 -18.65 19.29 -7.62
N CYS A 153 -19.81 18.95 -8.20
CA CYS A 153 -20.42 17.62 -8.07
C CYS A 153 -19.55 16.50 -8.66
N VAL A 154 -18.96 16.69 -9.84
CA VAL A 154 -18.05 15.68 -10.43
C VAL A 154 -16.72 15.59 -9.69
N SER A 155 -16.29 16.66 -9.02
CA SER A 155 -15.12 16.63 -8.15
C SER A 155 -15.38 15.80 -6.91
N GLU A 156 -16.53 15.98 -6.25
CA GLU A 156 -16.95 15.18 -5.10
C GLU A 156 -16.99 13.68 -5.43
N ARG A 157 -17.61 13.31 -6.56
CA ARG A 157 -17.62 11.93 -7.06
C ARG A 157 -16.21 11.37 -7.29
N ALA A 158 -15.31 12.18 -7.87
CA ALA A 158 -13.91 11.78 -8.04
C ALA A 158 -13.18 11.58 -6.70
N LEU A 159 -13.49 12.38 -5.67
CA LEU A 159 -12.94 12.19 -4.32
C LEU A 159 -13.45 10.90 -3.68
N GLU A 160 -14.73 10.56 -3.85
CA GLU A 160 -15.30 9.29 -3.38
C GLU A 160 -14.58 8.11 -4.03
N CYS A 161 -14.30 8.20 -5.34
CA CYS A 161 -13.52 7.18 -6.05
C CYS A 161 -12.11 7.03 -5.45
N ALA A 162 -11.43 8.14 -5.13
CA ALA A 162 -10.08 8.11 -4.57
C ALA A 162 -10.03 7.67 -3.10
N GLY A 163 -11.13 7.79 -2.35
CA GLY A 163 -11.19 7.43 -0.93
C GLY A 163 -10.17 8.15 -0.05
N GLY A 164 -9.77 9.37 -0.44
CA GLY A 164 -8.75 10.15 0.29
C GLY A 164 -7.31 9.65 0.15
N VAL A 165 -7.02 8.70 -0.74
CA VAL A 165 -5.65 8.26 -1.03
C VAL A 165 -4.94 9.29 -1.91
N PRO A 166 -3.87 9.96 -1.44
CA PRO A 166 -3.19 11.03 -2.18
C PRO A 166 -2.78 10.66 -3.60
N LEU A 167 -2.18 9.48 -3.79
CA LEU A 167 -1.80 9.04 -5.13
C LEU A 167 -3.01 8.91 -6.06
N ALA A 168 -4.12 8.35 -5.58
CA ALA A 168 -5.33 8.21 -6.39
C ALA A 168 -5.93 9.57 -6.75
N LEU A 169 -5.90 10.53 -5.82
CA LEU A 169 -6.31 11.92 -6.07
C LEU A 169 -5.47 12.56 -7.17
N GLU A 170 -4.15 12.34 -7.17
CA GLU A 170 -3.27 12.89 -8.21
C GLU A 170 -3.49 12.26 -9.58
N VAL A 171 -3.68 10.95 -9.63
CA VAL A 171 -3.98 10.22 -10.87
C VAL A 171 -5.31 10.72 -11.46
N LEU A 172 -6.38 10.73 -10.67
CA LEU A 172 -7.69 11.21 -11.14
C LEU A 172 -7.64 12.68 -11.55
N GLY A 173 -7.02 13.53 -10.72
CA GLY A 173 -6.93 14.95 -11.04
C GLY A 173 -6.17 15.19 -12.34
N SER A 174 -5.10 14.43 -12.60
CA SER A 174 -4.35 14.52 -13.86
C SER A 174 -5.15 13.96 -15.05
N HIS A 175 -5.85 12.83 -14.89
CA HIS A 175 -6.70 12.23 -15.92
C HIS A 175 -7.77 13.19 -16.42
N PHE A 176 -8.35 13.93 -15.48
CA PHE A 176 -9.45 14.85 -15.75
C PHE A 176 -9.03 16.28 -16.11
N HIS A 177 -7.73 16.59 -16.02
CA HIS A 177 -7.21 17.92 -16.31
C HIS A 177 -7.55 18.38 -17.73
N ALA A 178 -8.04 19.62 -17.86
CA ALA A 178 -8.42 20.25 -19.12
C ALA A 178 -9.51 19.49 -19.93
N ARG A 179 -10.27 18.59 -19.29
CA ARG A 179 -11.40 17.87 -19.92
C ARG A 179 -12.73 18.55 -19.62
N LYS A 180 -13.67 18.44 -20.56
CA LYS A 180 -15.04 18.99 -20.44
C LYS A 180 -15.89 18.14 -19.50
N LEU A 181 -16.89 18.76 -18.84
CA LEU A 181 -17.82 18.10 -17.92
C LEU A 181 -18.40 16.76 -18.44
N LYS A 182 -18.84 16.70 -19.71
CA LYS A 182 -19.38 15.46 -20.31
C LYS A 182 -18.39 14.29 -20.29
N PHE A 183 -17.08 14.57 -20.41
CA PHE A 183 -16.04 13.53 -20.33
C PHE A 183 -15.94 13.00 -18.89
N TRP A 184 -15.94 13.90 -17.91
CA TRP A 184 -15.93 13.52 -16.49
C TRP A 184 -17.12 12.63 -16.14
N GLU A 185 -18.33 13.05 -16.51
CA GLU A 185 -19.54 12.28 -16.27
C GLU A 185 -19.45 10.88 -16.89
N SER A 186 -18.99 10.78 -18.13
CA SER A 186 -18.83 9.48 -18.82
C SER A 186 -17.84 8.56 -18.10
N GLU A 187 -16.67 9.06 -17.73
CA GLU A 187 -15.61 8.28 -17.07
C GLU A 187 -15.99 7.88 -15.64
N LEU A 188 -16.57 8.80 -14.87
CA LEU A 188 -17.05 8.50 -13.51
C LEU A 188 -18.21 7.51 -13.55
N ASN A 189 -19.14 7.64 -14.50
CA ASN A 189 -20.20 6.65 -14.69
C ASN A 189 -19.62 5.27 -15.06
N LEU A 190 -18.55 5.22 -15.87
CA LEU A 190 -17.88 3.97 -16.19
C LEU A 190 -17.28 3.34 -14.92
N TYR A 191 -16.57 4.14 -14.13
CA TYR A 191 -15.94 3.68 -12.89
C TYR A 191 -16.96 3.24 -11.84
N GLU A 192 -18.07 3.96 -11.67
CA GLU A 192 -19.09 3.63 -10.67
C GLU A 192 -19.88 2.38 -11.05
N ASN A 193 -20.26 2.26 -12.33
CA ASN A 193 -21.17 1.21 -12.78
C ASN A 193 -20.48 -0.05 -13.28
N LYS A 194 -19.20 0.01 -13.67
CA LYS A 194 -18.44 -1.18 -14.08
C LYS A 194 -17.37 -1.49 -13.07
N GLU A 195 -16.98 -2.75 -12.97
CA GLU A 195 -15.86 -3.21 -12.12
C GLU A 195 -14.48 -2.75 -12.62
N GLU A 196 -14.43 -1.85 -13.60
CA GLU A 196 -13.20 -1.32 -14.16
C GLU A 196 -12.59 -0.26 -13.25
N ALA A 197 -11.30 -0.42 -12.98
CA ALA A 197 -10.54 0.53 -12.19
C ALA A 197 -9.52 1.27 -13.05
N PHE A 198 -9.13 2.46 -12.59
CA PHE A 198 -8.07 3.23 -13.26
C PHE A 198 -6.73 2.46 -13.21
N PRO A 199 -6.13 2.12 -14.36
CA PRO A 199 -4.94 1.27 -14.42
C PRO A 199 -3.76 1.77 -13.58
N ASP A 200 -3.54 3.09 -13.54
CA ASP A 200 -2.44 3.68 -12.79
C ASP A 200 -2.65 3.59 -11.26
N ILE A 201 -3.90 3.66 -10.79
CA ILE A 201 -4.23 3.43 -9.38
C ILE A 201 -4.04 1.94 -9.05
N GLN A 202 -4.53 1.06 -9.93
CA GLN A 202 -4.42 -0.39 -9.77
C GLN A 202 -2.98 -0.85 -9.65
N LYS A 203 -2.10 -0.36 -10.53
CA LYS A 203 -0.68 -0.73 -10.55
C LYS A 203 0.00 -0.55 -9.18
N VAL A 204 -0.33 0.52 -8.46
CA VAL A 204 0.28 0.78 -7.15
C VAL A 204 -0.32 -0.03 -6.02
N LEU A 205 -1.64 -0.28 -6.05
CA LEU A 205 -2.29 -1.11 -5.05
C LEU A 205 -1.91 -2.59 -5.18
N MET A 206 -1.72 -3.05 -6.42
CA MET A 206 -1.34 -4.42 -6.76
C MET A 206 -0.01 -4.86 -6.14
N VAL A 207 0.90 -3.94 -5.81
CA VAL A 207 2.19 -4.33 -5.23
C VAL A 207 2.00 -5.09 -3.91
N SER A 208 1.08 -4.62 -3.05
CA SER A 208 0.78 -5.31 -1.79
C SER A 208 0.04 -6.63 -2.01
N TYR A 209 -0.84 -6.71 -3.00
CA TYR A 209 -1.55 -7.94 -3.35
C TYR A 209 -0.61 -9.00 -3.93
N ASN A 210 0.35 -8.60 -4.78
CA ASN A 210 1.27 -9.51 -5.45
C ASN A 210 2.18 -10.25 -4.46
N GLY A 211 2.56 -9.59 -3.36
CA GLY A 211 3.34 -10.18 -2.27
C GLY A 211 2.59 -11.16 -1.37
N LEU A 212 1.29 -11.37 -1.59
CA LEU A 212 0.51 -12.39 -0.86
C LEU A 212 0.75 -13.80 -1.41
N SER A 213 0.66 -14.79 -0.52
CA SER A 213 0.59 -16.20 -0.92
C SER A 213 -0.72 -16.48 -1.69
N TRP A 214 -0.77 -17.57 -2.45
CA TRP A 214 -2.00 -17.95 -3.17
C TRP A 214 -3.23 -17.99 -2.24
N ARG A 215 -3.07 -18.59 -1.06
CA ARG A 215 -4.11 -18.69 -0.04
C ARG A 215 -4.61 -17.33 0.43
N GLU A 216 -3.69 -16.41 0.75
CA GLU A 216 -4.03 -15.04 1.16
C GLU A 216 -4.70 -14.25 0.03
N LYS A 217 -4.31 -14.47 -1.23
CA LYS A 217 -4.95 -13.88 -2.40
C LYS A 217 -6.42 -14.32 -2.50
N GLU A 218 -6.70 -15.61 -2.38
CA GLU A 218 -8.09 -16.10 -2.39
C GLU A 218 -8.90 -15.54 -1.23
N MET A 219 -8.34 -15.49 -0.02
CA MET A 219 -9.00 -14.88 1.13
C MET A 219 -9.29 -13.37 0.92
N PHE A 220 -8.32 -12.62 0.38
CA PHE A 220 -8.51 -11.21 0.04
C PHE A 220 -9.67 -11.01 -0.94
N LEU A 221 -9.74 -11.84 -1.99
CA LEU A 221 -10.83 -11.79 -2.96
C LEU A 221 -12.18 -12.17 -2.34
N ASP A 222 -12.24 -13.23 -1.52
CA ASP A 222 -13.48 -13.61 -0.81
C ASP A 222 -13.97 -12.51 0.11
N ILE A 223 -13.07 -11.88 0.87
CA ILE A 223 -13.41 -10.76 1.74
C ILE A 223 -13.97 -9.59 0.94
N ALA A 224 -13.31 -9.24 -0.18
CA ALA A 224 -13.73 -8.12 -1.01
C ALA A 224 -15.12 -8.34 -1.62
N PHE A 225 -15.44 -9.58 -2.03
CA PHE A 225 -16.70 -9.92 -2.69
C PHE A 225 -17.85 -10.12 -1.70
N PHE A 226 -17.62 -10.80 -0.58
CA PHE A 226 -18.70 -11.35 0.23
C PHE A 226 -18.70 -10.89 1.68
N PHE A 227 -17.55 -10.49 2.23
CA PHE A 227 -17.41 -10.35 3.68
C PHE A 227 -16.95 -8.97 4.16
N LYS A 228 -16.96 -7.97 3.29
CA LYS A 228 -16.80 -6.58 3.74
C LYS A 228 -17.96 -6.22 4.69
N ASP A 229 -17.63 -5.56 5.78
CA ASP A 229 -18.55 -5.12 6.84
C ASP A 229 -19.18 -6.24 7.69
N GLU A 230 -18.75 -7.50 7.46
CA GLU A 230 -19.15 -8.66 8.24
C GLU A 230 -18.32 -8.85 9.51
N ASN A 231 -18.88 -9.57 10.48
CA ASN A 231 -18.20 -9.86 11.75
C ASN A 231 -16.95 -10.74 11.54
N LYS A 232 -15.80 -10.33 12.09
CA LYS A 232 -14.51 -11.02 11.95
C LYS A 232 -14.60 -12.50 12.30
N ASP A 233 -15.18 -12.84 13.44
CA ASP A 233 -15.23 -14.23 13.94
C ASP A 233 -16.09 -15.12 13.05
N PHE A 234 -17.15 -14.56 12.44
CA PHE A 234 -17.95 -15.26 11.43
C PHE A 234 -17.16 -15.52 10.15
N VAL A 235 -16.46 -14.50 9.64
CA VAL A 235 -15.67 -14.62 8.42
C VAL A 235 -14.54 -15.62 8.60
N THR A 236 -13.79 -15.53 9.71
CA THR A 236 -12.71 -16.47 10.02
C THR A 236 -13.21 -17.92 10.06
N ARG A 237 -14.30 -18.21 10.79
CA ARG A 237 -14.89 -19.55 10.84
C ARG A 237 -15.32 -20.07 9.46
N THR A 238 -15.87 -19.18 8.63
CA THR A 238 -16.35 -19.53 7.29
C THR A 238 -15.18 -19.88 6.36
N LEU A 239 -14.14 -19.05 6.35
CA LEU A 239 -12.94 -19.28 5.55
C LEU A 239 -12.14 -20.49 6.05
N ASP A 240 -12.12 -20.75 7.37
CA ASP A 240 -11.53 -21.97 7.94
C ASP A 240 -12.25 -23.23 7.48
N ALA A 241 -13.58 -23.20 7.37
CA ALA A 241 -14.35 -24.32 6.84
C ALA A 241 -14.00 -24.64 5.36
N PHE A 242 -13.46 -23.67 4.61
CA PHE A 242 -12.93 -23.87 3.27
C PHE A 242 -11.46 -24.31 3.24
N GLY A 243 -10.82 -24.51 4.40
CA GLY A 243 -9.45 -24.98 4.51
C GLY A 243 -8.40 -23.88 4.41
N PHE A 244 -8.78 -22.61 4.59
CA PHE A 244 -7.86 -21.48 4.41
C PHE A 244 -6.97 -21.16 5.63
N ASN A 245 -7.08 -21.83 6.78
CA ASN A 245 -6.37 -21.45 8.02
C ASN A 245 -6.51 -19.92 8.28
N ALA A 246 -7.75 -19.46 8.28
CA ALA A 246 -8.17 -18.09 8.15
C ALA A 246 -7.70 -17.18 9.29
N ILE A 247 -7.44 -17.71 10.48
CA ILE A 247 -6.91 -16.91 11.61
C ILE A 247 -5.63 -16.18 11.19
N SER A 248 -4.61 -16.93 10.73
CA SER A 248 -3.34 -16.34 10.31
C SER A 248 -3.48 -15.50 9.03
N GLY A 249 -4.38 -15.90 8.12
CA GLY A 249 -4.60 -15.14 6.89
C GLY A 249 -5.23 -13.77 7.16
N VAL A 250 -6.18 -13.68 8.07
CA VAL A 250 -6.80 -12.40 8.47
C VAL A 250 -5.76 -11.49 9.14
N GLU A 251 -4.92 -12.04 10.03
CA GLU A 251 -3.83 -11.28 10.66
C GLU A 251 -2.83 -10.75 9.62
N ILE A 252 -2.39 -11.58 8.66
CA ILE A 252 -1.47 -11.16 7.59
C ILE A 252 -2.08 -10.04 6.73
N LEU A 253 -3.36 -10.14 6.37
CA LEU A 253 -4.04 -9.11 5.59
C LEU A 253 -4.18 -7.79 6.35
N GLU A 254 -4.40 -7.86 7.67
CA GLU A 254 -4.43 -6.69 8.56
C GLU A 254 -3.04 -6.07 8.71
N ASP A 255 -2.00 -6.87 8.96
CA ASP A 255 -0.61 -6.40 9.08
C ASP A 255 -0.12 -5.72 7.79
N LYS A 256 -0.49 -6.24 6.62
CA LYS A 256 -0.20 -5.62 5.31
C LYS A 256 -1.13 -4.44 4.97
N ALA A 257 -2.02 -4.06 5.89
CA ALA A 257 -2.99 -2.98 5.76
C ALA A 257 -3.81 -3.06 4.46
N LEU A 258 -4.23 -4.29 4.12
CA LEU A 258 -5.16 -4.62 3.05
C LEU A 258 -6.60 -4.70 3.55
N ILE A 259 -6.77 -5.02 4.84
CA ILE A 259 -8.02 -4.91 5.59
C ILE A 259 -7.74 -4.19 6.91
N SER A 260 -8.80 -3.82 7.63
CA SER A 260 -8.74 -3.44 9.03
C SER A 260 -9.92 -3.99 9.81
N ILE A 261 -9.81 -4.09 11.13
CA ILE A 261 -10.92 -4.51 11.99
C ILE A 261 -11.47 -3.29 12.73
N SER A 262 -12.77 -3.04 12.59
CA SER A 262 -13.42 -1.94 13.30
C SER A 262 -13.61 -2.27 14.78
N ASN A 263 -13.88 -1.24 15.60
CA ASN A 263 -14.18 -1.39 17.02
C ASN A 263 -15.38 -2.31 17.31
N SER A 264 -16.28 -2.52 16.35
CA SER A 264 -17.41 -3.44 16.45
C SER A 264 -17.08 -4.86 15.95
N ASN A 265 -15.80 -5.21 15.87
CA ASN A 265 -15.29 -6.49 15.35
C ASN A 265 -15.78 -6.81 13.93
N LYS A 266 -15.81 -5.81 13.04
CA LYS A 266 -16.17 -6.01 11.62
C LYS A 266 -14.96 -5.85 10.72
N ILE A 267 -14.86 -6.70 9.71
CA ILE A 267 -13.84 -6.57 8.67
C ILE A 267 -14.16 -5.36 7.81
N GLN A 268 -13.18 -4.50 7.62
CA GLN A 268 -13.25 -3.31 6.77
C GLN A 268 -12.23 -3.46 5.64
N MET A 269 -12.60 -2.99 4.45
CA MET A 269 -11.71 -2.94 3.30
C MET A 269 -11.87 -1.61 2.59
N HIS A 270 -10.75 -0.96 2.29
CA HIS A 270 -10.75 0.32 1.60
C HIS A 270 -11.39 0.17 0.20
N GLY A 271 -12.22 1.14 -0.21
CA GLY A 271 -12.98 1.07 -1.47
C GLY A 271 -12.09 0.81 -2.70
N LEU A 272 -10.91 1.43 -2.78
CA LEU A 272 -9.96 1.18 -3.85
C LEU A 272 -9.41 -0.26 -3.88
N LEU A 273 -9.18 -0.89 -2.72
CA LEU A 273 -8.72 -2.28 -2.63
C LEU A 273 -9.85 -3.24 -3.03
N GLN A 274 -11.07 -2.95 -2.59
CA GLN A 274 -12.25 -3.72 -2.99
C GLN A 274 -12.46 -3.63 -4.50
N LYS A 275 -12.30 -2.43 -5.09
CA LYS A 275 -12.39 -2.22 -6.54
C LYS A 275 -11.30 -2.99 -7.29
N MET A 276 -10.07 -3.01 -6.76
CA MET A 276 -8.98 -3.83 -7.30
C MET A 276 -9.35 -5.31 -7.31
N ALA A 277 -9.92 -5.85 -6.23
CA ALA A 277 -10.35 -7.23 -6.17
C ALA A 277 -11.40 -7.56 -7.26
N PHE A 278 -12.37 -6.66 -7.47
CA PHE A 278 -13.37 -6.82 -8.53
C PHE A 278 -12.72 -6.84 -9.91
N ASP A 279 -11.81 -5.91 -10.19
CA ASP A 279 -11.14 -5.87 -11.49
C ASP A 279 -10.25 -7.09 -11.72
N ILE A 280 -9.55 -7.60 -10.69
CA ILE A 280 -8.79 -8.87 -10.75
C ILE A 280 -9.67 -10.01 -11.25
N VAL A 281 -10.86 -10.20 -10.64
CA VAL A 281 -11.77 -11.29 -11.00
C VAL A 281 -12.39 -11.06 -12.38
N ARG A 282 -12.77 -9.82 -12.71
CA ARG A 282 -13.26 -9.46 -14.05
C ARG A 282 -12.23 -9.78 -15.13
N GLN A 283 -10.95 -9.50 -14.89
CA GLN A 283 -9.87 -9.72 -15.85
C GLN A 283 -9.59 -11.20 -16.12
N GLN A 284 -9.98 -12.13 -15.24
CA GLN A 284 -9.88 -13.58 -15.50
C GLN A 284 -10.60 -13.94 -16.81
N HIS A 285 -11.84 -13.46 -16.97
CA HIS A 285 -12.64 -13.64 -18.17
C HIS A 285 -13.54 -12.43 -18.43
N ILE A 286 -13.02 -11.47 -19.21
CA ILE A 286 -13.71 -10.19 -19.47
C ILE A 286 -15.08 -10.40 -20.13
N LYS A 287 -15.16 -11.29 -21.13
CA LYS A 287 -16.36 -11.50 -21.95
C LYS A 287 -17.30 -12.58 -21.43
N ASP A 288 -16.85 -13.42 -20.50
CA ASP A 288 -17.55 -14.62 -20.07
C ASP A 288 -17.57 -14.69 -18.54
N PRO A 289 -18.58 -14.10 -17.89
CA PRO A 289 -18.72 -14.12 -16.44
C PRO A 289 -18.71 -15.55 -15.86
N GLY A 290 -19.25 -16.54 -16.57
CA GLY A 290 -19.39 -17.91 -16.07
C GLY A 290 -18.05 -18.63 -15.84
N LYS A 291 -16.96 -18.11 -16.39
CA LYS A 291 -15.61 -18.65 -16.18
C LYS A 291 -14.83 -17.92 -15.09
N ARG A 292 -15.37 -16.85 -14.52
CA ARG A 292 -14.74 -16.12 -13.42
C ARG A 292 -14.87 -16.93 -12.13
N SER A 293 -13.88 -16.82 -11.26
CA SER A 293 -13.87 -17.48 -9.95
C SER A 293 -15.01 -17.02 -9.03
N ARG A 294 -15.47 -15.77 -9.17
CA ARG A 294 -16.50 -15.14 -8.35
C ARG A 294 -17.39 -14.26 -9.22
N LEU A 295 -18.66 -14.16 -8.82
CA LEU A 295 -19.64 -13.28 -9.43
C LEU A 295 -20.25 -12.38 -8.35
N ARG A 296 -20.57 -11.14 -8.74
CA ARG A 296 -21.16 -10.14 -7.85
C ARG A 296 -22.43 -9.55 -8.45
N ASP A 297 -22.41 -9.25 -9.74
CA ASP A 297 -23.53 -8.64 -10.43
C ASP A 297 -24.71 -9.62 -10.54
N ALA A 298 -25.90 -9.19 -10.12
CA ALA A 298 -27.08 -10.04 -10.08
C ALA A 298 -27.50 -10.53 -11.46
N LYS A 299 -27.26 -9.73 -12.52
CA LYS A 299 -27.53 -10.12 -13.89
C LYS A 299 -26.51 -11.16 -14.36
N ASP A 300 -25.21 -10.96 -14.11
CA ASP A 300 -24.19 -11.97 -14.42
C ASP A 300 -24.50 -13.30 -13.69
N ILE A 301 -24.90 -13.25 -12.42
CA ILE A 301 -25.31 -14.44 -11.65
C ILE A 301 -26.53 -15.11 -12.28
N TYR A 302 -27.56 -14.34 -12.62
CA TYR A 302 -28.77 -14.87 -13.25
C TYR A 302 -28.47 -15.50 -14.61
N ASP A 303 -27.68 -14.85 -15.45
CA ASP A 303 -27.33 -15.31 -16.79
C ASP A 303 -26.50 -16.59 -16.72
N VAL A 304 -25.53 -16.69 -15.79
CA VAL A 304 -24.71 -17.89 -15.60
C VAL A 304 -25.55 -19.05 -15.05
N LEU A 305 -26.39 -18.82 -14.04
CA LEU A 305 -27.26 -19.86 -13.48
C LEU A 305 -28.35 -20.29 -14.47
N GLY A 306 -28.85 -19.38 -15.30
CA GLY A 306 -29.83 -19.65 -16.34
C GLY A 306 -29.27 -20.48 -17.49
N ASN A 307 -28.05 -20.16 -17.95
CA ASN A 307 -27.38 -20.89 -19.02
C ASN A 307 -26.86 -22.27 -18.57
N ASN A 308 -26.51 -22.44 -17.29
CA ASN A 308 -26.12 -23.75 -16.74
C ASN A 308 -27.29 -24.75 -16.66
N LYS A 309 -28.55 -24.29 -16.69
CA LYS A 309 -29.71 -25.19 -16.77
C LYS A 309 -29.86 -25.89 -18.13
N VAL A 310 -29.18 -25.43 -19.18
CA VAL A 310 -29.25 -26.03 -20.53
C VAL A 310 -28.27 -27.21 -20.69
N TYR A 311 -27.32 -27.39 -19.77
CA TYR A 311 -26.39 -28.52 -19.76
C TYR A 311 -26.75 -29.62 -18.75
N MET A 312 -27.91 -29.52 -18.10
CA MET A 312 -28.49 -30.61 -17.29
C MET A 312 -29.78 -31.12 -17.94
N ASP A 313 -29.72 -31.45 -19.23
CA ASP A 313 -30.66 -32.43 -19.78
C ASP A 313 -30.13 -33.84 -19.46
N CYS A 314 -31.03 -34.65 -18.89
CA CYS A 314 -30.80 -36.01 -18.39
C CYS A 314 -30.12 -36.98 -19.37
#